data_AF-A0A7C2LST1-F1
#
_entry.id   AF-A0A7C2LST1-F1
#
_cell.length_a   1.000
_cell.length_b   1.000
_cell.length_c   1.000
_cell.angle_alpha   90.00
_cell.angle_beta   90.00
_cell.angle_gamma   90.00
#
_symmetry.space_group_name_H-M   'P 1'
#
loop_
_entity.id
_entity.type
_entity.pdbx_description
1 polymer ?
#
loop_
_entity_poly.entity_id
_entity_poly.type
_entity_poly.pdbx_seq_one_letter_code
_entity_poly.pdbx_strand_id
1 'polypeptide(L)'
;MGSVDLPKSPNVFHPEKPSAVGSRNSLAQEFRDQQAEVDLLLSEEVDKVMNHLTSKLPRDVLERLDVMGGLKEKLYNYFNQNYQNMFNRFIVTSEDEMVKKVRNFIDKEEMKTLARYTPKEIAALLDQVGGMDKFNTGEIEKSIVNMYGHLQGHVQRGINDLENLTNSLLRQKTDVGAFIRGENAYSVVKCAFKDNIRKPRNVSDVKLSVNILDSELISPIFHYQVTVEYLIKDLISKNILDILDKEIEKLKDQIIDEGREEMQDSEIIFEKMRRVANYTSDDKDDPKSKRYTFFAKSLMDKIEGLRAEIIPDEYDALNIRENLKKIIDIENIRNRGFNTAVNSITSILDTSKMGYQYIENLKNARELRIREYEDNDIDNLPDERYAIKLKYYDQSQLENERRAYDAQLKSFEI
;
A
#
# COMPACT_ATOMS: atom_id res chain seq x y z
N MET A 1 55.69 -25.32 5.60
CA MET A 1 55.61 -24.03 4.88
C MET A 1 54.97 -23.03 5.82
N GLY A 2 55.70 -21.98 6.21
CA GLY A 2 55.24 -20.99 7.19
C GLY A 2 54.03 -20.21 6.67
N SER A 3 53.03 -20.01 7.51
CA SER A 3 51.88 -19.16 7.26
C SER A 3 52.36 -17.73 7.05
N VAL A 4 52.25 -17.22 5.83
CA VAL A 4 52.36 -15.79 5.56
C VAL A 4 51.11 -15.14 6.13
N ASP A 5 51.20 -14.65 7.36
CA ASP A 5 50.18 -13.77 7.93
C ASP A 5 50.04 -12.55 7.01
N LEU A 6 48.86 -12.41 6.40
CA LEU A 6 48.48 -11.19 5.71
C LEU A 6 48.57 -10.03 6.71
N PRO A 7 49.33 -8.96 6.42
CA PRO A 7 49.53 -7.89 7.38
C PRO A 7 48.20 -7.24 7.74
N LYS A 8 47.91 -7.17 9.04
CA LYS A 8 46.72 -6.52 9.59
C LYS A 8 46.63 -5.09 9.05
N SER A 9 45.43 -4.69 8.63
CA SER A 9 45.13 -3.32 8.22
C SER A 9 45.62 -2.32 9.28
N PRO A 10 46.17 -1.17 8.90
CA PRO A 10 46.79 -0.27 9.87
C PRO A 10 45.75 0.38 10.78
N ASN A 11 45.91 0.24 12.09
CA ASN A 11 44.98 0.79 13.10
C ASN A 11 45.35 2.21 13.57
N VAL A 12 46.27 2.90 12.89
CA VAL A 12 46.81 4.18 13.34
C VAL A 12 46.75 5.21 12.21
N PHE A 13 46.21 6.40 12.50
CA PHE A 13 46.25 7.56 11.62
C PHE A 13 47.48 8.40 11.93
N HIS A 14 48.41 8.54 10.98
CA HIS A 14 49.60 9.36 11.16
C HIS A 14 50.21 9.73 9.79
N PRO A 15 50.53 11.01 9.53
CA PRO A 15 50.93 11.48 8.20
C PRO A 15 52.32 11.00 7.75
N GLU A 16 53.23 10.73 8.68
CA GLU A 16 54.64 10.39 8.35
C GLU A 16 55.03 8.94 8.69
N LYS A 17 54.22 8.21 9.48
CA LYS A 17 54.60 6.85 9.90
C LYS A 17 54.34 5.85 8.77
N PRO A 18 55.30 5.00 8.40
CA PRO A 18 55.12 4.04 7.33
C PRO A 18 53.91 3.14 7.57
N SER A 19 53.09 2.95 6.53
CA SER A 19 51.86 2.16 6.57
C SER A 19 50.77 2.64 7.54
N ALA A 20 50.82 3.85 8.10
CA ALA A 20 49.67 4.42 8.80
C ALA A 20 48.60 4.91 7.80
N VAL A 21 47.32 4.93 8.22
CA VAL A 21 46.23 5.45 7.37
C VAL A 21 46.44 6.97 7.19
N GLY A 22 46.58 7.40 5.93
CA GLY A 22 46.92 8.79 5.57
C GLY A 22 48.42 9.10 5.52
N SER A 23 49.28 8.08 5.63
CA SER A 23 50.74 8.27 5.52
C SER A 23 51.19 8.52 4.09
N ARG A 24 52.17 9.42 3.94
CA ARG A 24 52.85 9.69 2.66
C ARG A 24 53.98 8.69 2.38
N ASN A 25 54.33 7.84 3.35
CA ASN A 25 55.44 6.89 3.30
C ASN A 25 54.92 5.44 3.34
N SER A 26 55.37 4.61 2.40
CA SER A 26 55.01 3.18 2.35
C SER A 26 56.14 2.29 2.88
N LEU A 27 55.80 1.21 3.59
CA LEU A 27 56.77 0.18 3.99
C LEU A 27 57.47 -0.48 2.78
N ALA A 28 56.82 -0.51 1.61
CA ALA A 28 57.39 -1.06 0.38
C ALA A 28 58.45 -0.16 -0.28
N GLN A 29 58.68 1.05 0.23
CA GLN A 29 59.56 2.06 -0.38
C GLN A 29 60.99 2.08 0.22
N GLU A 30 61.32 1.17 1.15
CA GLU A 30 62.69 0.92 1.63
C GLU A 30 63.49 2.20 2.00
N PHE A 31 62.83 3.22 2.57
CA PHE A 31 63.46 4.49 3.01
C PHE A 31 64.12 5.36 1.92
N ARG A 32 63.68 5.28 0.66
CA ARG A 32 64.19 6.17 -0.41
C ARG A 32 63.62 7.60 -0.29
N ASP A 33 64.48 8.60 -0.46
CA ASP A 33 64.08 10.01 -0.46
C ASP A 33 63.68 10.46 -1.88
N GLN A 34 62.38 10.37 -2.15
CA GLN A 34 61.81 10.67 -3.48
C GLN A 34 62.04 12.12 -3.90
N GLN A 35 62.07 13.06 -2.95
CA GLN A 35 62.19 14.47 -3.29
C GLN A 35 63.60 14.77 -3.79
N ALA A 36 64.62 14.22 -3.12
CA ALA A 36 66.01 14.35 -3.54
C ALA A 36 66.30 13.68 -4.88
N GLU A 37 65.73 12.49 -5.13
CA GLU A 37 65.89 11.79 -6.42
C GLU A 37 65.20 12.55 -7.57
N VAL A 38 64.01 13.11 -7.33
CA VAL A 38 63.28 13.91 -8.33
C VAL A 38 64.03 15.21 -8.64
N ASP A 39 64.54 15.90 -7.62
CA ASP A 39 65.29 17.14 -7.81
C ASP A 39 66.59 16.92 -8.58
N LEU A 40 67.29 15.81 -8.32
CA LEU A 40 68.49 15.40 -9.08
C LEU A 40 68.15 15.13 -10.55
N LEU A 41 67.10 14.33 -10.81
CA LEU A 41 66.69 13.97 -12.17
C LEU A 41 66.23 15.19 -12.97
N LEU A 42 65.49 16.11 -12.33
CA LEU A 42 65.09 17.37 -12.94
C LEU A 42 66.31 18.24 -13.27
N SER A 43 67.30 18.33 -12.38
CA SER A 43 68.51 19.11 -12.65
C SER A 43 69.31 18.56 -13.84
N GLU A 44 69.50 17.24 -13.92
CA GLU A 44 70.24 16.61 -15.00
C GLU A 44 69.54 16.73 -16.36
N GLU A 45 68.22 16.54 -16.40
CA GLU A 45 67.46 16.64 -17.65
C GLU A 45 67.34 18.10 -18.13
N VAL A 46 67.16 19.06 -17.21
CA VAL A 46 67.17 20.48 -17.56
C VAL A 46 68.53 20.89 -18.13
N ASP A 47 69.64 20.46 -17.53
CA ASP A 47 70.97 20.80 -18.02
C ASP A 47 71.28 20.16 -19.38
N LYS A 48 70.87 18.90 -19.62
CA LYS A 48 71.00 18.26 -20.93
C LYS A 48 70.21 19.00 -22.01
N VAL A 49 68.98 19.40 -21.72
CA VAL A 49 68.12 20.14 -22.65
C VAL A 49 68.66 21.54 -22.92
N MET A 50 69.13 22.25 -21.89
CA MET A 50 69.75 23.58 -22.02
C MET A 50 71.04 23.51 -22.85
N ASN A 51 71.90 22.52 -22.63
CA ASN A 51 73.10 22.30 -23.41
C ASN A 51 72.79 21.93 -24.87
N HIS A 52 71.72 21.16 -25.12
CA HIS A 52 71.30 20.82 -26.47
C HIS A 52 70.72 22.01 -27.25
N LEU A 53 69.94 22.87 -26.57
CA LEU A 53 69.37 24.08 -27.18
C LEU A 53 70.45 25.13 -27.51
N THR A 54 71.41 25.31 -26.60
CA THR A 54 72.50 26.29 -26.77
C THR A 54 73.49 25.89 -27.87
N SER A 55 73.67 24.58 -28.10
CA SER A 55 74.58 24.06 -29.14
C SER A 55 73.97 24.03 -30.54
N LYS A 56 72.64 23.96 -30.69
CA LYS A 56 71.97 23.87 -31.99
C LYS A 56 71.34 25.17 -32.51
N LEU A 57 71.05 26.14 -31.66
CA LEU A 57 70.37 27.37 -32.07
C LEU A 57 71.35 28.54 -32.33
N PRO A 58 71.23 29.27 -33.45
CA PRO A 58 72.01 30.48 -33.70
C PRO A 58 71.74 31.58 -32.66
N ARG A 59 72.76 32.38 -32.32
CA ARG A 59 72.71 33.42 -31.27
C ARG A 59 71.56 34.44 -31.46
N ASP A 60 71.27 34.81 -32.71
CA ASP A 60 70.22 35.76 -33.05
C ASP A 60 68.79 35.26 -32.69
N VAL A 61 68.60 33.94 -32.62
CA VAL A 61 67.32 33.32 -32.26
C VAL A 61 67.19 33.16 -30.75
N LEU A 62 68.30 32.90 -30.04
CA LEU A 62 68.36 32.83 -28.59
C LEU A 62 68.01 34.18 -27.95
N GLU A 63 68.54 35.28 -28.47
CA GLU A 63 68.24 36.63 -27.97
C GLU A 63 66.77 37.03 -28.16
N ARG A 64 66.12 36.53 -29.22
CA ARG A 64 64.67 36.77 -29.46
C ARG A 64 63.77 35.91 -28.57
N LEU A 65 64.26 34.76 -28.10
CA LEU A 65 63.51 33.86 -27.21
C LEU A 65 63.33 34.42 -25.79
N ASP A 66 64.25 35.28 -25.34
CA ASP A 66 64.22 35.92 -24.01
C ASP A 66 63.22 37.09 -23.89
N VAL A 67 62.67 37.59 -25.00
CA VAL A 67 61.83 38.81 -25.00
C VAL A 67 60.39 38.58 -24.48
N MET A 68 59.91 37.34 -24.42
CA MET A 68 58.56 36.98 -23.92
C MET A 68 58.63 35.91 -22.82
N GLY A 69 59.47 36.14 -21.81
CA GLY A 69 59.71 35.20 -20.71
C GLY A 69 60.91 34.28 -20.99
N GLY A 70 61.68 34.00 -19.95
CA GLY A 70 62.95 33.28 -20.08
C GLY A 70 62.76 31.86 -20.62
N LEU A 71 63.77 31.35 -21.33
CA LEU A 71 63.74 29.99 -21.93
C LEU A 71 63.37 28.91 -20.90
N LYS A 72 63.83 29.09 -19.66
CA LYS A 72 63.53 28.23 -18.51
C LYS A 72 62.03 28.18 -18.23
N GLU A 73 61.34 29.33 -18.11
CA GLU A 73 59.89 29.36 -17.82
C GLU A 73 59.05 28.73 -18.92
N LYS A 74 59.45 28.90 -20.19
CA LYS A 74 58.78 28.25 -21.33
C LYS A 74 58.97 26.74 -21.31
N LEU A 75 60.17 26.26 -21.00
CA LEU A 75 60.44 24.84 -20.80
C LEU A 75 59.67 24.28 -19.60
N TYR A 76 59.62 25.00 -18.48
CA TYR A 76 58.84 24.61 -17.30
C TYR A 76 57.35 24.51 -17.61
N ASN A 77 56.78 25.48 -18.35
CA ASN A 77 55.38 25.42 -18.77
C ASN A 77 55.10 24.28 -19.75
N TYR A 78 55.98 24.07 -20.73
CA TYR A 78 55.85 22.96 -21.68
C TYR A 78 55.96 21.59 -20.98
N PHE A 79 56.88 21.46 -20.03
CA PHE A 79 57.06 20.25 -19.24
C PHE A 79 55.87 20.01 -18.31
N ASN A 80 55.42 21.03 -17.57
CA ASN A 80 54.25 20.91 -16.70
C ASN A 80 52.98 20.54 -17.49
N GLN A 81 52.76 21.14 -18.66
CA GLN A 81 51.59 20.82 -19.47
C GLN A 81 51.64 19.38 -20.02
N ASN A 82 52.82 18.93 -20.47
CA ASN A 82 52.99 17.56 -20.95
C ASN A 82 52.93 16.53 -19.83
N TYR A 83 53.51 16.85 -18.67
CA TYR A 83 53.42 16.02 -17.47
C TYR A 83 51.97 15.88 -17.03
N GLN A 84 51.20 16.97 -16.96
CA GLN A 84 49.78 16.93 -16.62
C GLN A 84 48.98 16.08 -17.62
N ASN A 85 49.28 16.20 -18.92
CA ASN A 85 48.65 15.39 -19.96
C ASN A 85 49.01 13.90 -19.85
N MET A 86 50.27 13.57 -19.58
CA MET A 86 50.71 12.19 -19.35
C MET A 86 50.11 11.61 -18.08
N PHE A 87 50.07 12.40 -17.00
CA PHE A 87 49.50 11.99 -15.72
C PHE A 87 48.01 11.71 -15.86
N ASN A 88 47.26 12.59 -16.54
CA ASN A 88 45.84 12.36 -16.82
C ASN A 88 45.63 11.07 -17.64
N ARG A 89 46.47 10.79 -18.64
CA ARG A 89 46.40 9.53 -19.40
C ARG A 89 46.70 8.30 -18.54
N PHE A 90 47.71 8.39 -17.67
CA PHE A 90 48.08 7.32 -16.76
C PHE A 90 46.96 7.03 -15.75
N ILE A 91 46.36 8.06 -15.15
CA ILE A 91 45.24 7.93 -14.22
C ILE A 91 44.04 7.27 -14.93
N VAL A 92 43.65 7.76 -16.11
CA VAL A 92 42.53 7.17 -16.86
C VAL A 92 42.80 5.70 -17.22
N THR A 93 44.04 5.36 -17.60
CA THR A 93 44.41 3.98 -17.92
C THR A 93 44.42 3.08 -16.67
N SER A 94 44.92 3.60 -15.55
CA SER A 94 44.98 2.88 -14.28
C SER A 94 43.58 2.66 -13.69
N GLU A 95 42.72 3.67 -13.76
CA GLU A 95 41.31 3.54 -13.38
C GLU A 95 40.59 2.51 -14.25
N ASP A 96 40.75 2.54 -15.57
CA ASP A 96 40.14 1.56 -16.48
C ASP A 96 40.64 0.13 -16.20
N GLU A 97 41.95 -0.06 -15.97
CA GLU A 97 42.50 -1.36 -15.55
C GLU A 97 41.98 -1.82 -14.19
N MET A 98 41.89 -0.93 -13.21
CA MET A 98 41.36 -1.25 -11.88
C MET A 98 39.88 -1.61 -11.97
N VAL A 99 39.08 -0.87 -12.74
CA VAL A 99 37.66 -1.16 -12.95
C VAL A 99 37.48 -2.53 -13.61
N LYS A 100 38.29 -2.88 -14.62
CA LYS A 100 38.25 -4.21 -15.24
C LYS A 100 38.62 -5.32 -14.25
N LYS A 101 39.66 -5.13 -13.43
CA LYS A 101 40.09 -6.11 -12.42
C LYS A 101 39.07 -6.27 -11.31
N VAL A 102 38.47 -5.17 -10.83
CA VAL A 102 37.41 -5.16 -9.82
C VAL A 102 36.14 -5.83 -10.35
N ARG A 103 35.72 -5.52 -11.58
CA ARG A 103 34.59 -6.19 -12.22
C ARG A 103 34.82 -7.70 -12.34
N ASN A 104 35.97 -8.12 -12.88
CA ASN A 104 36.32 -9.53 -12.97
C ASN A 104 36.39 -10.24 -11.60
N PHE A 105 36.75 -9.50 -10.54
CA PHE A 105 36.74 -10.03 -9.18
C PHE A 105 35.32 -10.19 -8.66
N ILE A 106 34.45 -9.19 -8.86
CA ILE A 106 33.02 -9.26 -8.52
C ILE A 106 32.37 -10.42 -9.27
N ASP A 107 32.58 -10.54 -10.58
CA ASP A 107 32.02 -11.63 -11.40
C ASP A 107 32.47 -13.01 -10.88
N LYS A 108 33.73 -13.14 -10.43
CA LYS A 108 34.24 -14.38 -9.81
C LYS A 108 33.65 -14.66 -8.44
N GLU A 109 33.46 -13.64 -7.61
CA GLU A 109 32.80 -13.75 -6.30
C GLU A 109 31.31 -14.11 -6.47
N GLU A 110 30.63 -13.48 -7.41
CA GLU A 110 29.23 -13.79 -7.77
C GLU A 110 29.11 -15.21 -8.32
N MET A 111 30.00 -15.63 -9.25
CA MET A 111 30.03 -17.02 -9.74
C MET A 111 30.29 -18.04 -8.62
N LYS A 112 31.19 -17.74 -7.66
CA LYS A 112 31.40 -18.61 -6.49
C LYS A 112 30.17 -18.68 -5.60
N THR A 113 29.48 -17.55 -5.42
CA THR A 113 28.26 -17.46 -4.62
C THR A 113 27.14 -18.23 -5.30
N LEU A 114 26.99 -18.12 -6.62
CA LEU A 114 26.04 -18.88 -7.42
C LEU A 114 26.35 -20.39 -7.41
N ALA A 115 27.63 -20.76 -7.47
CA ALA A 115 28.13 -22.13 -7.38
C ALA A 115 27.95 -22.78 -5.99
N ARG A 116 27.68 -22.00 -4.94
CA ARG A 116 27.22 -22.55 -3.65
C ARG A 116 25.77 -23.07 -3.71
N TYR A 117 24.96 -22.52 -4.61
CA TYR A 117 23.55 -22.90 -4.80
C TYR A 117 23.36 -23.90 -5.94
N THR A 118 24.37 -24.12 -6.79
CA THR A 118 24.36 -25.19 -7.78
C THR A 118 24.81 -26.50 -7.12
N PRO A 119 23.98 -27.56 -7.11
CA PRO A 119 24.37 -28.83 -6.50
C PRO A 119 25.55 -29.42 -7.27
N LYS A 120 26.71 -29.50 -6.64
CA LYS A 120 27.84 -30.27 -7.17
C LYS A 120 27.51 -31.76 -7.01
N GLU A 121 27.79 -32.56 -8.03
CA GLU A 121 27.66 -34.01 -7.91
C GLU A 121 28.49 -34.50 -6.72
N ILE A 122 27.85 -35.27 -5.84
CA ILE A 122 28.42 -35.76 -4.56
C ILE A 122 29.77 -36.45 -4.80
N ALA A 123 29.94 -37.11 -5.94
CA ALA A 123 31.17 -37.77 -6.36
C ALA A 123 32.38 -36.83 -6.47
N ALA A 124 32.21 -35.61 -7.00
CA ALA A 124 33.29 -34.65 -7.17
C ALA A 124 33.72 -33.99 -5.85
N LEU A 125 32.78 -33.83 -4.91
CA LEU A 125 33.07 -33.38 -3.55
C LEU A 125 33.79 -34.45 -2.74
N LEU A 126 33.44 -35.72 -2.93
CA LEU A 126 34.06 -36.86 -2.25
C LEU A 126 35.53 -37.08 -2.66
N ASP A 127 35.83 -36.89 -3.94
CA ASP A 127 37.17 -37.11 -4.49
C ASP A 127 38.15 -35.99 -4.05
N GLN A 128 37.67 -34.74 -3.95
CA GLN A 128 38.49 -33.61 -3.47
C GLN A 128 38.81 -33.64 -1.97
N VAL A 129 38.00 -34.32 -1.14
CA VAL A 129 38.13 -34.31 0.34
C VAL A 129 38.91 -35.53 0.88
N GLY A 130 39.38 -36.43 0.00
CA GLY A 130 40.30 -37.50 0.39
C GLY A 130 39.72 -38.91 0.33
N GLY A 131 38.68 -39.12 -0.49
CA GLY A 131 38.12 -40.44 -0.78
C GLY A 131 37.15 -40.96 0.28
N MET A 132 36.29 -41.88 -0.15
CA MET A 132 35.16 -42.42 0.63
C MET A 132 35.57 -43.10 1.93
N ASP A 133 36.81 -43.60 2.00
CA ASP A 133 37.33 -44.40 3.12
C ASP A 133 37.79 -43.58 4.35
N LYS A 134 37.90 -42.24 4.25
CA LYS A 134 38.29 -41.37 5.38
C LYS A 134 37.14 -40.56 5.99
N PHE A 135 35.90 -40.78 5.53
CA PHE A 135 34.76 -39.97 5.97
C PHE A 135 34.16 -40.48 7.29
N ASN A 136 34.18 -39.62 8.32
CA ASN A 136 33.50 -39.86 9.59
C ASN A 136 32.07 -39.32 9.48
N THR A 137 31.10 -40.19 9.20
CA THR A 137 29.69 -39.83 8.89
C THR A 137 28.99 -39.05 10.00
N GLY A 138 29.38 -39.23 11.27
CA GLY A 138 28.73 -38.58 12.40
C GLY A 138 28.85 -37.05 12.47
N GLU A 139 29.97 -36.46 12.04
CA GLU A 139 30.13 -34.99 12.05
C GLU A 139 29.44 -34.32 10.84
N ILE A 140 29.31 -35.04 9.72
CA ILE A 140 28.47 -34.59 8.60
C ILE A 140 27.00 -34.64 9.00
N GLU A 141 26.54 -35.73 9.61
CA GLU A 141 25.15 -35.86 10.04
C GLU A 141 24.77 -34.75 11.01
N LYS A 142 25.62 -34.43 11.99
CA LYS A 142 25.41 -33.26 12.88
C LYS A 142 25.37 -31.94 12.11
N SER A 143 26.26 -31.76 11.13
CA SER A 143 26.29 -30.55 10.30
C SER A 143 25.05 -30.42 9.41
N ILE A 144 24.58 -31.54 8.83
CA ILE A 144 23.34 -31.62 8.06
C ILE A 144 22.15 -31.30 8.94
N VAL A 145 22.04 -31.90 10.14
CA VAL A 145 20.96 -31.62 11.09
C VAL A 145 20.95 -30.16 11.51
N ASN A 146 22.11 -29.55 11.78
CA ASN A 146 22.19 -28.13 12.12
C ASN A 146 21.82 -27.22 10.94
N MET A 147 22.28 -27.53 9.72
CA MET A 147 21.92 -26.77 8.52
C MET A 147 20.43 -26.88 8.21
N TYR A 148 19.85 -28.08 8.31
CA TYR A 148 18.41 -28.28 8.15
C TYR A 148 17.61 -27.59 9.25
N GLY A 149 18.05 -27.63 10.50
CA GLY A 149 17.40 -26.92 11.61
C GLY A 149 17.40 -25.40 11.43
N HIS A 150 18.53 -24.83 10.98
CA HIS A 150 18.61 -23.40 10.68
C HIS A 150 17.76 -23.00 9.46
N LEU A 151 17.79 -23.79 8.38
CA LEU A 151 16.95 -23.55 7.20
C LEU A 151 15.47 -23.65 7.55
N GLN A 152 15.07 -24.69 8.29
CA GLN A 152 13.70 -24.87 8.75
C GLN A 152 13.25 -23.72 9.66
N GLY A 153 14.12 -23.24 10.55
CA GLY A 153 13.83 -22.07 11.38
C GLY A 153 13.75 -20.74 10.61
N HIS A 154 14.47 -20.61 9.48
CA HIS A 154 14.33 -19.47 8.58
C HIS A 154 13.04 -19.54 7.76
N VAL A 155 12.69 -20.73 7.25
CA VAL A 155 11.43 -20.98 6.53
C VAL A 155 10.23 -20.75 7.45
N GLN A 156 10.28 -21.24 8.69
CA GLN A 156 9.21 -21.05 9.67
C GLN A 156 9.03 -19.58 10.04
N ARG A 157 10.12 -18.81 10.20
CA ARG A 157 10.02 -17.35 10.39
C ARG A 157 9.42 -16.64 9.17
N GLY A 158 9.88 -16.99 7.97
CA GLY A 158 9.32 -16.44 6.73
C GLY A 158 7.83 -16.74 6.56
N ILE A 159 7.39 -17.96 6.91
CA ILE A 159 5.98 -18.34 6.91
C ILE A 159 5.19 -17.55 7.95
N ASN A 160 5.69 -17.43 9.18
CA ASN A 160 5.03 -16.67 10.24
C ASN A 160 4.91 -15.17 9.87
N ASP A 161 5.96 -14.59 9.29
CA ASP A 161 5.94 -13.20 8.84
C ASP A 161 4.94 -13.01 7.69
N LEU A 162 4.90 -13.96 6.75
CA LEU A 162 3.92 -13.98 5.66
C LEU A 162 2.48 -14.10 6.19
N GLU A 163 2.22 -15.01 7.14
CA GLU A 163 0.93 -15.16 7.79
C GLU A 163 0.52 -13.89 8.53
N ASN A 164 1.43 -13.27 9.27
CA ASN A 164 1.17 -12.02 9.98
C ASN A 164 0.86 -10.87 9.01
N LEU A 165 1.64 -10.71 7.94
CA LEU A 165 1.40 -9.72 6.88
C LEU A 165 0.07 -9.97 6.17
N THR A 166 -0.22 -11.22 5.83
CA THR A 166 -1.47 -11.61 5.15
C THR A 166 -2.67 -11.36 6.06
N ASN A 167 -2.60 -11.72 7.34
CA ASN A 167 -3.64 -11.45 8.32
C ASN A 167 -3.86 -9.95 8.55
N SER A 168 -2.79 -9.16 8.57
CA SER A 168 -2.87 -7.69 8.65
C SER A 168 -3.58 -7.10 7.42
N LEU A 169 -3.22 -7.58 6.23
CA LEU A 169 -3.80 -7.12 4.96
C LEU A 169 -5.27 -7.57 4.80
N LEU A 170 -5.60 -8.78 5.27
CA LEU A 170 -6.98 -9.26 5.35
C LEU A 170 -7.79 -8.45 6.35
N ARG A 171 -7.25 -8.11 7.52
CA ARG A 171 -7.91 -7.20 8.48
C ARG A 171 -8.16 -5.83 7.88
N GLN A 172 -7.15 -5.25 7.22
CA GLN A 172 -7.30 -3.97 6.53
C GLN A 172 -8.36 -4.04 5.42
N LYS A 173 -8.41 -5.14 4.65
CA LYS A 173 -9.45 -5.36 3.64
C LYS A 173 -10.83 -5.62 4.26
N THR A 174 -10.95 -6.28 5.41
CA THR A 174 -12.23 -6.43 6.11
C THR A 174 -12.72 -5.12 6.70
N ASP A 175 -11.81 -4.27 7.21
CA ASP A 175 -12.16 -2.98 7.79
C ASP A 175 -12.65 -1.99 6.71
N VAL A 176 -12.04 -2.02 5.52
CA VAL A 176 -12.55 -1.30 4.33
C VAL A 176 -13.80 -1.97 3.76
N GLY A 177 -13.83 -3.31 3.75
CA GLY A 177 -14.92 -4.14 3.25
C GLY A 177 -16.19 -4.15 4.12
N ALA A 178 -16.11 -3.65 5.36
CA ALA A 178 -17.25 -3.46 6.25
C ALA A 178 -18.20 -2.35 5.77
N PHE A 179 -17.75 -1.46 4.88
CA PHE A 179 -18.54 -0.34 4.37
C PHE A 179 -18.80 -0.37 2.86
N ILE A 180 -17.94 -1.04 2.07
CA ILE A 180 -17.92 -0.91 0.62
C ILE A 180 -17.60 -2.29 0.02
N ARG A 181 -18.29 -2.71 -1.04
CA ARG A 181 -17.84 -3.89 -1.80
C ARG A 181 -16.49 -3.53 -2.43
N GLY A 182 -15.47 -4.38 -2.24
CA GLY A 182 -14.04 -4.05 -2.31
C GLY A 182 -13.43 -3.47 -3.59
N GLU A 183 -14.20 -2.87 -4.50
CA GLU A 183 -13.74 -2.34 -5.78
C GLU A 183 -13.63 -0.80 -5.84
N ASN A 184 -14.25 -0.02 -4.96
CA ASN A 184 -14.35 1.44 -5.14
C ASN A 184 -13.84 2.31 -3.98
N ALA A 185 -12.54 2.63 -4.01
CA ALA A 185 -11.90 3.64 -3.16
C ALA A 185 -12.26 5.11 -3.51
N TYR A 186 -13.18 5.34 -4.46
CA TYR A 186 -13.62 6.67 -4.91
C TYR A 186 -14.67 7.36 -4.01
N SER A 187 -15.04 6.74 -2.88
CA SER A 187 -16.07 7.24 -1.95
C SER A 187 -15.65 8.45 -1.11
N VAL A 188 -14.37 8.85 -1.14
CA VAL A 188 -13.88 10.03 -0.41
C VAL A 188 -14.17 11.29 -1.22
N VAL A 189 -15.20 12.05 -0.80
CA VAL A 189 -15.69 13.23 -1.54
C VAL A 189 -14.94 14.51 -1.16
N LYS A 190 -14.52 14.62 0.11
CA LYS A 190 -13.84 15.83 0.58
C LYS A 190 -12.92 15.51 1.74
N CYS A 191 -11.67 15.92 1.62
CA CYS A 191 -10.73 15.98 2.73
C CYS A 191 -10.24 17.42 2.87
N ALA A 192 -10.35 17.99 4.07
CA ALA A 192 -9.84 19.31 4.37
C ALA A 192 -8.87 19.22 5.53
N PHE A 193 -7.66 19.73 5.32
CA PHE A 193 -6.64 19.91 6.33
C PHE A 193 -6.56 21.40 6.63
N LYS A 194 -6.71 21.77 7.89
CA LYS A 194 -6.51 23.15 8.34
C LYS A 194 -5.66 23.13 9.59
N ASP A 195 -4.80 24.12 9.75
CA ASP A 195 -4.08 24.26 11.00
C ASP A 195 -5.04 24.62 12.12
N ASN A 196 -4.83 24.03 13.29
CA ASN A 196 -5.66 24.35 14.45
C ASN A 196 -5.45 25.82 14.84
N ILE A 197 -6.54 26.57 15.01
CA ILE A 197 -6.49 28.02 15.31
C ILE A 197 -5.70 28.31 16.59
N ARG A 198 -5.74 27.41 17.58
CA ARG A 198 -5.05 27.59 18.87
C ARG A 198 -3.60 27.10 18.83
N LYS A 199 -3.32 26.03 18.09
CA LYS A 199 -1.99 25.37 18.07
C LYS A 199 -1.57 24.95 16.65
N PRO A 200 -1.37 25.91 15.73
CA PRO A 200 -1.19 25.63 14.31
C PRO A 200 0.12 24.88 13.99
N ARG A 201 1.10 24.92 14.90
CA ARG A 201 2.40 24.23 14.70
C ARG A 201 2.37 22.74 15.01
N ASN A 202 1.47 22.30 15.89
CA ASN A 202 1.52 20.95 16.47
C ASN A 202 0.26 20.14 16.16
N VAL A 203 -0.87 20.80 15.88
CA VAL A 203 -2.17 20.15 15.68
C VAL A 203 -2.80 20.68 14.40
N SER A 204 -3.25 19.77 13.55
CA SER A 204 -4.01 20.08 12.35
C SER A 204 -5.41 19.48 12.48
N ASP A 205 -6.42 20.30 12.20
CA ASP A 205 -7.80 19.87 12.11
C ASP A 205 -8.02 19.17 10.76
N VAL A 206 -8.31 17.87 10.84
CA VAL A 206 -8.62 17.05 9.67
C VAL A 206 -10.13 16.81 9.60
N LYS A 207 -10.75 17.18 8.48
CA LYS A 207 -12.14 16.87 8.18
C LYS A 207 -12.21 15.96 6.96
N LEU A 208 -12.51 14.69 7.21
CA LEU A 208 -12.76 13.70 6.18
C LEU A 208 -14.27 13.50 6.01
N SER A 209 -14.75 13.55 4.77
CA SER A 209 -16.14 13.25 4.42
C SER A 209 -16.16 12.19 3.34
N VAL A 210 -16.78 11.06 3.68
CA VAL A 210 -16.96 9.90 2.82
C VAL A 210 -18.44 9.80 2.46
N ASN A 211 -18.75 9.68 1.18
CA ASN A 211 -20.12 9.46 0.71
C ASN A 211 -20.24 8.03 0.18
N ILE A 212 -21.23 7.30 0.68
CA ILE A 212 -21.48 5.90 0.32
C ILE A 212 -22.83 5.85 -0.37
N LEU A 213 -22.90 5.22 -1.54
CA LEU A 213 -24.14 5.04 -2.28
C LEU A 213 -24.98 3.93 -1.64
N ASP A 214 -26.31 4.03 -1.72
CA ASP A 214 -27.21 3.02 -1.16
C ASP A 214 -27.01 1.62 -1.75
N SER A 215 -26.58 1.54 -3.02
CA SER A 215 -26.23 0.29 -3.70
C SER A 215 -25.00 -0.42 -3.12
N GLU A 216 -24.13 0.31 -2.43
CA GLU A 216 -22.90 -0.20 -1.83
C GLU A 216 -23.13 -0.75 -0.41
N LEU A 217 -24.28 -0.44 0.21
CA LEU A 217 -24.60 -0.88 1.56
C LEU A 217 -24.89 -2.38 1.60
N ILE A 218 -24.37 -3.06 2.62
CA ILE A 218 -24.66 -4.49 2.91
C ILE A 218 -26.16 -4.69 3.15
N SER A 219 -26.81 -3.71 3.79
CA SER A 219 -28.23 -3.72 4.05
C SER A 219 -28.82 -2.36 3.73
N PRO A 220 -29.95 -2.28 3.00
CA PRO A 220 -30.56 -1.01 2.66
C PRO A 220 -31.02 -0.29 3.93
N ILE A 221 -30.75 1.01 4.00
CA ILE A 221 -31.23 1.88 5.07
C ILE A 221 -32.52 2.53 4.60
N PHE A 222 -33.60 2.36 5.35
CA PHE A 222 -34.87 3.02 5.07
C PHE A 222 -35.03 4.27 5.93
N HIS A 223 -35.54 5.36 5.35
CA HIS A 223 -35.93 6.52 6.14
C HIS A 223 -37.05 6.15 7.12
N TYR A 224 -37.09 6.77 8.30
CA TYR A 224 -38.07 6.42 9.33
C TYR A 224 -39.52 6.62 8.85
N GLN A 225 -39.75 7.62 8.00
CA GLN A 225 -41.06 7.97 7.47
C GLN A 225 -41.57 7.07 6.33
N VAL A 226 -40.78 6.08 5.90
CA VAL A 226 -41.16 5.16 4.82
C VAL A 226 -42.44 4.40 5.20
N THR A 227 -43.36 4.32 4.24
CA THR A 227 -44.63 3.62 4.43
C THR A 227 -44.40 2.12 4.56
N VAL A 228 -45.25 1.46 5.36
CA VAL A 228 -45.18 0.01 5.53
C VAL A 228 -45.41 -0.71 4.20
N GLU A 229 -46.26 -0.13 3.34
CA GLU A 229 -46.51 -0.60 1.99
C GLU A 229 -45.22 -0.77 1.17
N TYR A 230 -44.31 0.22 1.21
CA TYR A 230 -43.04 0.15 0.50
C TYR A 230 -42.16 -0.98 1.04
N LEU A 231 -42.10 -1.14 2.37
CA LEU A 231 -41.34 -2.22 3.00
C LEU A 231 -41.86 -3.61 2.62
N ILE A 232 -43.19 -3.78 2.57
CA ILE A 232 -43.81 -5.05 2.17
C ILE A 232 -43.52 -5.33 0.69
N LYS A 233 -43.62 -4.33 -0.19
CA LYS A 233 -43.26 -4.49 -1.61
C LYS A 233 -41.81 -4.92 -1.79
N ASP A 234 -40.88 -4.29 -1.05
CA ASP A 234 -39.45 -4.67 -1.07
C ASP A 234 -39.24 -6.11 -0.59
N LEU A 235 -39.91 -6.53 0.48
CA LEU A 235 -39.83 -7.91 0.99
C LEU A 235 -40.41 -8.93 0.02
N ILE A 236 -41.56 -8.64 -0.59
CA ILE A 236 -42.15 -9.50 -1.62
C ILE A 236 -41.21 -9.61 -2.82
N SER A 237 -40.62 -8.49 -3.26
CA SER A 237 -39.65 -8.49 -4.36
C SER A 237 -38.44 -9.36 -4.05
N LYS A 238 -37.88 -9.28 -2.84
CA LYS A 238 -36.76 -10.12 -2.41
C LYS A 238 -37.13 -11.60 -2.38
N ASN A 239 -38.30 -11.93 -1.81
CA ASN A 239 -38.77 -13.32 -1.78
C ASN A 239 -38.99 -13.90 -3.19
N ILE A 240 -39.55 -13.10 -4.11
CA ILE A 240 -39.68 -13.51 -5.52
C ILE A 240 -38.30 -13.79 -6.13
N LEU A 241 -37.31 -12.93 -5.90
CA LEU A 241 -35.95 -13.15 -6.41
C LEU A 241 -35.34 -14.43 -5.83
N ASP A 242 -35.49 -14.68 -4.53
CA ASP A 242 -34.97 -15.90 -3.87
C ASP A 242 -35.64 -17.18 -4.41
N ILE A 243 -36.95 -17.13 -4.69
CA ILE A 243 -37.68 -18.24 -5.29
C ILE A 243 -37.16 -18.48 -6.71
N LEU A 244 -37.01 -17.43 -7.51
CA LEU A 244 -36.50 -17.51 -8.87
C LEU A 244 -35.08 -18.08 -8.91
N ASP A 245 -34.21 -17.67 -7.98
CA ASP A 245 -32.85 -18.20 -7.85
C ASP A 245 -32.87 -19.71 -7.59
N LYS A 246 -33.68 -20.17 -6.63
CA LYS A 246 -33.84 -21.61 -6.34
C LYS A 246 -34.44 -22.40 -7.51
N GLU A 247 -35.40 -21.82 -8.23
CA GLU A 247 -35.97 -22.46 -9.41
C GLU A 247 -34.95 -22.58 -10.55
N ILE A 248 -34.03 -21.61 -10.67
CA ILE A 248 -32.96 -21.62 -11.66
C ILE A 248 -31.89 -22.63 -11.28
N GLU A 249 -31.51 -22.72 -10.01
CA GLU A 249 -30.59 -23.77 -9.51
C GLU A 249 -31.14 -25.17 -9.84
N LYS A 250 -32.43 -25.43 -9.57
CA LYS A 250 -33.05 -26.70 -9.95
C LYS A 250 -33.03 -26.96 -11.45
N LEU A 251 -33.20 -25.92 -12.27
CA LEU A 251 -33.12 -26.09 -13.72
C LEU A 251 -31.68 -26.32 -14.19
N LYS A 252 -30.69 -25.70 -13.56
CA LYS A 252 -29.27 -26.00 -13.80
C LYS A 252 -28.96 -27.47 -13.50
N ASP A 253 -29.38 -27.95 -12.33
CA ASP A 253 -29.18 -29.35 -11.92
C ASP A 253 -29.82 -30.32 -12.94
N GLN A 254 -31.04 -30.04 -13.39
CA GLN A 254 -31.71 -30.85 -14.42
C GLN A 254 -30.98 -30.86 -15.76
N ILE A 255 -30.44 -29.73 -16.20
CA ILE A 255 -29.68 -29.63 -17.46
C ILE A 255 -28.37 -30.44 -17.38
N ILE A 256 -27.70 -30.40 -16.22
CA ILE A 256 -26.50 -31.19 -15.95
C ILE A 256 -26.83 -32.69 -15.94
N ASP A 257 -27.91 -33.08 -15.28
CA ASP A 257 -28.39 -34.47 -15.24
C ASP A 257 -28.79 -34.99 -16.64
N GLU A 258 -29.31 -34.12 -17.50
CA GLU A 258 -29.61 -34.40 -18.91
C GLU A 258 -28.35 -34.46 -19.81
N GLY A 259 -27.16 -34.21 -19.25
CA GLY A 259 -25.88 -34.26 -19.96
C GLY A 259 -25.66 -33.12 -20.96
N ARG A 260 -26.38 -32.01 -20.80
CA ARG A 260 -26.24 -30.80 -21.63
C ARG A 260 -25.20 -29.85 -21.02
N GLU A 261 -24.70 -28.93 -21.85
CA GLU A 261 -23.76 -27.91 -21.39
C GLU A 261 -24.41 -26.99 -20.34
N GLU A 262 -23.62 -26.57 -19.35
CA GLU A 262 -24.05 -25.61 -18.33
C GLU A 262 -24.54 -24.32 -18.99
N MET A 263 -25.68 -23.80 -18.52
CA MET A 263 -26.23 -22.54 -19.02
C MET A 263 -25.23 -21.39 -18.84
N GLN A 264 -25.10 -20.56 -19.86
CA GLN A 264 -24.31 -19.34 -19.78
C GLN A 264 -25.00 -18.28 -18.89
N ASP A 265 -24.20 -17.39 -18.29
CA ASP A 265 -24.70 -16.30 -17.43
C ASP A 265 -25.76 -15.42 -18.11
N SER A 266 -25.64 -15.19 -19.43
CA SER A 266 -26.64 -14.47 -20.20
C SER A 266 -27.97 -15.23 -20.31
N GLU A 267 -27.94 -16.54 -20.49
CA GLU A 267 -29.15 -17.38 -20.60
C GLU A 267 -29.89 -17.46 -19.26
N ILE A 268 -29.14 -17.54 -18.16
CA ILE A 268 -29.69 -17.50 -16.80
C ILE A 268 -30.49 -16.22 -16.56
N ILE A 269 -29.99 -15.07 -17.03
CA ILE A 269 -30.69 -13.79 -16.90
C ILE A 269 -32.02 -13.81 -17.67
N PHE A 270 -32.03 -14.32 -18.91
CA PHE A 270 -33.25 -14.39 -19.72
C PHE A 270 -34.28 -15.37 -19.13
N GLU A 271 -33.86 -16.51 -18.62
CA GLU A 271 -34.75 -17.46 -17.94
C GLU A 271 -35.33 -16.86 -16.64
N LYS A 272 -34.53 -16.14 -15.86
CA LYS A 272 -35.03 -15.37 -14.70
C LYS A 272 -36.10 -14.36 -15.12
N MET A 273 -35.84 -13.56 -16.15
CA MET A 273 -36.80 -12.57 -16.66
C MET A 273 -38.12 -13.21 -17.12
N ARG A 274 -38.04 -14.36 -17.80
CA ARG A 274 -39.22 -15.09 -18.27
C ARG A 274 -40.10 -15.56 -17.11
N ARG A 275 -39.49 -16.02 -16.02
CA ARG A 275 -40.21 -16.54 -14.85
C ARG A 275 -40.78 -15.46 -13.95
N VAL A 276 -40.25 -14.23 -13.97
CA VAL A 276 -40.87 -13.07 -13.29
C VAL A 276 -42.31 -12.84 -13.77
N ALA A 277 -42.63 -13.16 -15.03
CA ALA A 277 -43.99 -13.08 -15.57
C ALA A 277 -45.00 -14.00 -14.85
N ASN A 278 -44.53 -15.01 -14.11
CA ASN A 278 -45.41 -15.89 -13.33
C ASN A 278 -45.89 -15.24 -12.03
N TYR A 279 -45.19 -14.21 -11.56
CA TYR A 279 -45.45 -13.52 -10.29
C TYR A 279 -45.92 -12.07 -10.47
N THR A 280 -46.02 -11.61 -11.72
CA THR A 280 -46.49 -10.27 -12.10
C THR A 280 -47.79 -10.35 -12.89
N SER A 281 -48.65 -9.34 -12.72
CA SER A 281 -49.91 -9.19 -13.45
C SER A 281 -50.33 -7.72 -13.38
N ASP A 282 -50.86 -7.21 -14.49
CA ASP A 282 -51.29 -5.81 -14.62
C ASP A 282 -52.68 -5.56 -14.00
N ASP A 283 -53.43 -6.61 -13.69
CA ASP A 283 -54.76 -6.51 -13.08
C ASP A 283 -54.65 -6.22 -11.58
N LYS A 284 -54.64 -4.92 -11.22
CA LYS A 284 -54.67 -4.45 -9.83
C LYS A 284 -55.99 -4.78 -9.13
N ASP A 285 -57.07 -4.90 -9.89
CA ASP A 285 -58.42 -4.98 -9.33
C ASP A 285 -58.89 -6.38 -8.95
N ASP A 286 -58.34 -7.42 -9.59
CA ASP A 286 -58.70 -8.81 -9.30
C ASP A 286 -58.00 -9.33 -8.02
N PRO A 287 -58.76 -9.75 -6.98
CA PRO A 287 -58.21 -10.38 -5.78
C PRO A 287 -57.47 -11.69 -6.06
N LYS A 288 -57.72 -12.36 -7.19
CA LYS A 288 -57.03 -13.60 -7.61
C LYS A 288 -55.84 -13.34 -8.54
N SER A 289 -55.49 -12.07 -8.77
CA SER A 289 -54.32 -11.71 -9.58
C SER A 289 -53.04 -12.34 -9.02
N LYS A 290 -52.13 -12.74 -9.93
CA LYS A 290 -50.82 -13.31 -9.60
C LYS A 290 -49.98 -12.39 -8.69
N ARG A 291 -50.27 -11.09 -8.71
CA ARG A 291 -49.66 -10.07 -7.85
C ARG A 291 -49.93 -10.28 -6.35
N TYR A 292 -51.05 -10.90 -6.00
CA TYR A 292 -51.48 -11.12 -4.60
C TYR A 292 -51.16 -12.52 -4.08
N THR A 293 -50.35 -13.30 -4.81
CA THR A 293 -49.97 -14.67 -4.43
C THR A 293 -49.32 -14.72 -3.03
N PHE A 294 -48.51 -13.72 -2.70
CA PHE A 294 -47.78 -13.64 -1.42
C PHE A 294 -48.47 -12.78 -0.36
N PHE A 295 -49.36 -11.88 -0.77
CA PHE A 295 -50.03 -10.95 0.13
C PHE A 295 -51.44 -10.61 -0.38
N ALA A 296 -52.46 -10.86 0.42
CA ALA A 296 -53.85 -10.67 0.00
C ALA A 296 -54.16 -9.18 -0.23
N LYS A 297 -54.92 -8.89 -1.31
CA LYS A 297 -55.35 -7.53 -1.67
C LYS A 297 -56.01 -6.79 -0.51
N SER A 298 -56.92 -7.44 0.21
CA SER A 298 -57.65 -6.85 1.34
C SER A 298 -56.75 -6.39 2.49
N LEU A 299 -55.58 -7.02 2.66
CA LEU A 299 -54.58 -6.59 3.64
C LEU A 299 -53.68 -5.50 3.07
N MET A 300 -53.38 -5.54 1.77
CA MET A 300 -52.57 -4.52 1.09
C MET A 300 -53.26 -3.16 1.10
N ASP A 301 -54.55 -3.13 0.75
CA ASP A 301 -55.37 -1.92 0.74
C ASP A 301 -55.48 -1.31 2.15
N LYS A 302 -55.48 -2.15 3.20
CA LYS A 302 -55.47 -1.69 4.60
C LYS A 302 -54.11 -1.14 5.05
N ILE A 303 -53.00 -1.54 4.42
CA ILE A 303 -51.66 -1.07 4.79
C ILE A 303 -51.22 0.15 3.97
N GLU A 304 -51.91 0.43 2.86
CA GLU A 304 -51.63 1.58 2.00
C GLU A 304 -51.60 2.89 2.81
N GLY A 305 -50.54 3.68 2.60
CA GLY A 305 -50.33 4.96 3.30
C GLY A 305 -49.88 4.87 4.77
N LEU A 306 -49.80 3.68 5.37
CA LEU A 306 -49.48 3.54 6.79
C LEU A 306 -48.02 3.90 7.09
N ARG A 307 -47.80 4.91 7.93
CA ARG A 307 -46.47 5.42 8.30
C ARG A 307 -45.95 4.78 9.60
N ALA A 308 -44.83 5.28 10.12
CA ALA A 308 -44.28 4.81 11.39
C ALA A 308 -45.15 5.17 12.61
N GLU A 309 -45.98 6.21 12.50
CA GLU A 309 -46.97 6.61 13.49
C GLU A 309 -48.36 6.55 12.85
N ILE A 310 -49.34 6.05 13.61
CA ILE A 310 -50.74 6.03 13.19
C ILE A 310 -51.43 7.15 13.95
N ILE A 311 -52.12 8.03 13.23
CA ILE A 311 -52.92 9.10 13.85
C ILE A 311 -54.11 8.43 14.55
N PRO A 312 -54.47 8.84 15.79
CA PRO A 312 -55.56 8.20 16.52
C PRO A 312 -56.90 8.14 15.78
N ASP A 313 -57.13 9.09 14.87
CA ASP A 313 -58.35 9.17 14.06
C ASP A 313 -58.39 8.14 12.91
N GLU A 314 -57.25 7.54 12.56
CA GLU A 314 -57.13 6.51 11.51
C GLU A 314 -57.20 5.07 12.06
N TYR A 315 -57.45 4.91 13.37
CA TYR A 315 -57.58 3.60 14.00
C TYR A 315 -58.81 2.85 13.47
N ASP A 316 -58.60 1.58 13.13
CA ASP A 316 -59.67 0.70 12.68
C ASP A 316 -60.45 0.22 13.91
N ALA A 317 -61.79 0.13 13.84
CA ALA A 317 -62.62 -0.37 14.93
C ALA A 317 -62.21 -1.80 15.38
N LEU A 318 -61.63 -2.58 14.46
CA LEU A 318 -61.13 -3.94 14.73
C LEU A 318 -59.61 -4.01 14.99
N ASN A 319 -58.92 -2.87 15.07
CA ASN A 319 -57.48 -2.76 15.29
C ASN A 319 -56.58 -3.59 14.33
N ILE A 320 -57.05 -3.89 13.13
CA ILE A 320 -56.33 -4.77 12.18
C ILE A 320 -55.07 -4.08 11.65
N ARG A 321 -55.12 -2.77 11.39
CA ARG A 321 -53.99 -1.99 10.85
C ARG A 321 -52.83 -1.92 11.84
N GLU A 322 -53.18 -1.75 13.11
CA GLU A 322 -52.30 -1.67 14.27
C GLU A 322 -51.62 -3.01 14.52
N ASN A 323 -52.37 -4.11 14.41
CA ASN A 323 -51.81 -5.46 14.53
C ASN A 323 -50.84 -5.78 13.40
N LEU A 324 -51.17 -5.44 12.15
CA LEU A 324 -50.27 -5.60 11.01
C LEU A 324 -49.00 -4.75 11.18
N LYS A 325 -49.15 -3.50 11.62
CA LYS A 325 -48.01 -2.64 11.95
C LYS A 325 -47.13 -3.25 13.04
N LYS A 326 -47.72 -3.74 14.14
CA LYS A 326 -46.97 -4.39 15.24
C LYS A 326 -46.15 -5.58 14.73
N ILE A 327 -46.70 -6.41 13.85
CA ILE A 327 -45.95 -7.54 13.25
C ILE A 327 -44.72 -7.03 12.49
N ILE A 328 -44.88 -5.98 11.68
CA ILE A 328 -43.78 -5.38 10.90
C ILE A 328 -42.73 -4.76 11.82
N ASP A 329 -43.16 -4.07 12.88
CA ASP A 329 -42.27 -3.39 13.83
C ASP A 329 -41.51 -4.40 14.71
N ILE A 330 -42.11 -5.55 15.07
CA ILE A 330 -41.44 -6.66 15.78
C ILE A 330 -40.24 -7.17 14.97
N GLU A 331 -40.40 -7.33 13.66
CA GLU A 331 -39.33 -7.74 12.75
C GLU A 331 -38.23 -6.69 12.58
N ASN A 332 -38.43 -5.47 13.11
CA ASN A 332 -37.49 -4.36 13.14
C ASN A 332 -36.86 -4.02 11.77
N ILE A 333 -37.57 -4.32 10.68
CA ILE A 333 -37.09 -4.20 9.30
C ILE A 333 -36.64 -2.77 9.00
N ARG A 334 -37.38 -1.78 9.52
CA ARG A 334 -37.08 -0.36 9.36
C ARG A 334 -35.70 0.02 9.87
N ASN A 335 -35.30 -0.49 11.04
CA ASN A 335 -34.04 -0.08 11.66
C ASN A 335 -32.89 -1.04 11.35
N ARG A 336 -33.17 -2.21 10.76
CA ARG A 336 -32.18 -3.27 10.52
C ARG A 336 -30.94 -2.74 9.80
N GLY A 337 -31.10 -2.11 8.64
CA GLY A 337 -29.96 -1.58 7.87
C GLY A 337 -29.17 -0.51 8.63
N PHE A 338 -29.86 0.43 9.29
CA PHE A 338 -29.19 1.48 10.06
C PHE A 338 -28.45 0.92 11.29
N ASN A 339 -29.04 -0.05 11.98
CA ASN A 339 -28.39 -0.73 13.10
C ASN A 339 -27.16 -1.53 12.63
N THR A 340 -27.22 -2.18 11.47
CA THR A 340 -26.06 -2.85 10.88
C THR A 340 -24.93 -1.84 10.65
N ALA A 341 -25.22 -0.68 10.07
CA ALA A 341 -24.21 0.36 9.85
C ALA A 341 -23.62 0.91 11.17
N VAL A 342 -24.46 1.15 12.18
CA VAL A 342 -24.02 1.58 13.52
C VAL A 342 -23.10 0.52 14.15
N ASN A 343 -23.52 -0.75 14.12
CA ASN A 343 -22.76 -1.86 14.71
C ASN A 343 -21.42 -2.06 13.99
N SER A 344 -21.38 -1.88 12.67
CA SER A 344 -20.12 -1.94 11.91
C SER A 344 -19.17 -0.82 12.34
N ILE A 345 -19.65 0.43 12.47
CA ILE A 345 -18.81 1.55 12.94
C ILE A 345 -18.27 1.27 14.34
N THR A 346 -19.13 0.85 15.28
CA THR A 346 -18.68 0.57 16.66
C THR A 346 -17.70 -0.60 16.69
N SER A 347 -17.94 -1.66 15.90
CA SER A 347 -17.02 -2.80 15.81
C SER A 347 -15.64 -2.40 15.26
N ILE A 348 -15.58 -1.46 14.32
CA ILE A 348 -14.31 -0.95 13.77
C ILE A 348 -13.58 -0.12 14.81
N LEU A 349 -14.29 0.72 15.57
CA LEU A 349 -13.71 1.47 16.68
C LEU A 349 -13.15 0.53 17.75
N ASP A 350 -13.89 -0.52 18.12
CA ASP A 350 -13.45 -1.52 19.08
C ASP A 350 -12.20 -2.28 18.58
N THR A 351 -12.18 -2.68 17.31
CA THR A 351 -11.05 -3.37 16.68
C THR A 351 -9.81 -2.48 16.60
N SER A 352 -10.01 -1.20 16.26
CA SER A 352 -8.96 -0.18 16.18
C SER A 352 -8.52 0.33 17.55
N LYS A 353 -9.12 -0.15 18.65
CA LYS A 353 -8.91 0.30 20.03
C LYS A 353 -9.13 1.81 20.21
N MET A 354 -9.99 2.40 19.39
CA MET A 354 -10.39 3.79 19.51
C MET A 354 -11.58 3.86 20.47
N GLY A 355 -11.32 4.23 21.73
CA GLY A 355 -12.36 4.38 22.73
C GLY A 355 -13.25 5.59 22.46
N TYR A 356 -14.51 5.53 22.90
CA TYR A 356 -15.43 6.67 22.90
C TYR A 356 -16.24 6.71 24.19
N GLN A 357 -16.43 7.91 24.74
CA GLN A 357 -17.24 8.13 25.94
C GLN A 357 -18.70 8.46 25.61
N TYR A 358 -18.95 9.01 24.42
CA TYR A 358 -20.28 9.48 24.05
C TYR A 358 -20.75 8.90 22.72
N ILE A 359 -21.95 8.35 22.75
CA ILE A 359 -22.67 7.86 21.59
C ILE A 359 -24.12 8.34 21.62
N GLU A 360 -24.52 9.04 20.56
CA GLU A 360 -25.89 9.48 20.36
C GLU A 360 -26.43 8.85 19.08
N ASN A 361 -27.43 7.98 19.24
CA ASN A 361 -28.05 7.25 18.14
C ASN A 361 -29.50 7.70 17.95
N LEU A 362 -29.70 8.65 17.03
CA LEU A 362 -31.01 9.17 16.66
C LEU A 362 -31.62 8.33 15.53
N LYS A 363 -32.22 7.20 15.90
CA LYS A 363 -32.81 6.25 14.94
C LYS A 363 -33.85 6.87 14.02
N ASN A 364 -34.67 7.80 14.52
CA ASN A 364 -35.73 8.46 13.75
C ASN A 364 -35.16 9.43 12.71
N ALA A 365 -34.08 10.14 13.06
CA ALA A 365 -33.39 11.08 12.18
C ALA A 365 -32.32 10.42 11.30
N ARG A 366 -32.07 9.12 11.49
CA ARG A 366 -30.98 8.36 10.86
C ARG A 366 -29.62 9.05 11.00
N GLU A 367 -29.36 9.56 12.20
CA GLU A 367 -28.11 10.24 12.56
C GLU A 367 -27.46 9.53 13.75
N LEU A 368 -26.17 9.24 13.61
CA LEU A 368 -25.31 8.70 14.66
C LEU A 368 -24.16 9.67 14.88
N ARG A 369 -23.93 10.05 16.13
CA ARG A 369 -22.76 10.83 16.55
C ARG A 369 -21.98 10.04 17.59
N ILE A 370 -20.71 9.80 17.29
CA ILE A 370 -19.77 9.17 18.21
C ILE A 370 -18.67 10.18 18.49
N ARG A 371 -18.33 10.35 19.77
CA ARG A 371 -17.28 11.28 20.21
C ARG A 371 -16.44 10.61 21.26
N GLU A 372 -15.14 10.87 21.17
CA GLU A 372 -14.18 10.36 22.15
C GLU A 372 -14.52 10.81 23.57
N TYR A 373 -14.95 12.06 23.71
CA TYR A 373 -15.32 12.68 24.98
C TYR A 373 -16.78 13.14 24.96
N GLU A 374 -17.43 13.10 26.13
CA GLU A 374 -18.80 13.61 26.31
C GLU A 374 -18.87 15.14 26.24
N ASP A 375 -17.82 15.78 26.75
CA ASP A 375 -17.74 17.22 26.89
C ASP A 375 -17.68 17.95 25.54
N ASN A 376 -18.23 19.16 25.51
CA ASN A 376 -18.26 20.00 24.31
C ASN A 376 -17.25 21.14 24.34
N ASP A 377 -16.71 21.43 25.52
CA ASP A 377 -15.84 22.59 25.70
C ASP A 377 -14.44 22.33 25.13
N ILE A 378 -14.13 23.02 24.05
CA ILE A 378 -12.87 22.89 23.32
C ILE A 378 -11.66 23.25 24.21
N ASP A 379 -11.85 24.10 25.22
CA ASP A 379 -10.79 24.51 26.15
C ASP A 379 -10.41 23.41 27.16
N ASN A 380 -11.36 22.55 27.53
CA ASN A 380 -11.13 21.49 28.52
C ASN A 380 -10.82 20.13 27.89
N LEU A 381 -11.04 19.99 26.59
CA LEU A 381 -10.80 18.76 25.86
C LEU A 381 -9.31 18.60 25.49
N PRO A 382 -8.81 17.35 25.44
CA PRO A 382 -7.49 17.06 24.90
C PRO A 382 -7.29 17.53 23.46
N ASP A 383 -6.01 17.79 23.12
CA ASP A 383 -5.59 18.32 21.82
C ASP A 383 -5.91 17.36 20.67
N GLU A 384 -5.56 16.07 20.83
CA GLU A 384 -5.92 15.00 19.90
C GLU A 384 -7.26 14.41 20.32
N ARG A 385 -8.26 14.55 19.45
CA ARG A 385 -9.59 13.97 19.64
C ARG A 385 -10.27 13.72 18.31
N TYR A 386 -11.22 12.80 18.30
CA TYR A 386 -12.04 12.55 17.11
C TYR A 386 -13.53 12.62 17.39
N ALA A 387 -14.29 12.93 16.33
CA ALA A 387 -15.74 12.87 16.31
C ALA A 387 -16.19 12.29 14.96
N ILE A 388 -17.07 11.30 15.01
CA ILE A 388 -17.64 10.65 13.84
C ILE A 388 -19.12 11.01 13.79
N LYS A 389 -19.58 11.45 12.62
CA LYS A 389 -20.98 11.68 12.33
C LYS A 389 -21.39 10.88 11.10
N LEU A 390 -22.30 9.94 11.29
CA LEU A 390 -22.99 9.23 10.21
C LEU A 390 -24.39 9.84 10.08
N LYS A 391 -24.78 10.19 8.85
CA LYS A 391 -26.14 10.65 8.55
C LYS A 391 -26.57 10.09 7.21
N TYR A 392 -27.77 9.51 7.16
CA TYR A 392 -28.39 9.03 5.94
C TYR A 392 -29.29 10.13 5.34
N TYR A 393 -29.21 10.32 4.03
CA TYR A 393 -30.01 11.29 3.31
C TYR A 393 -30.79 10.61 2.20
N ASP A 394 -32.09 10.89 2.12
CA ASP A 394 -32.90 10.52 0.96
C ASP A 394 -32.68 11.52 -0.19
N GLN A 395 -32.94 11.10 -1.42
CA GLN A 395 -32.84 11.93 -2.63
C GLN A 395 -33.67 13.21 -2.50
N SER A 396 -34.88 13.10 -1.94
CA SER A 396 -35.75 14.25 -1.70
C SER A 396 -35.14 15.27 -0.73
N GLN A 397 -34.47 14.80 0.32
CA GLN A 397 -33.77 15.62 1.30
C GLN A 397 -32.52 16.27 0.69
N LEU A 398 -31.76 15.54 -0.11
CA LEU A 398 -30.61 16.07 -0.83
C LEU A 398 -31.00 17.21 -1.78
N GLU A 399 -32.10 17.06 -2.52
CA GLU A 399 -32.59 18.12 -3.40
C GLU A 399 -33.01 19.37 -2.61
N ASN A 400 -33.69 19.18 -1.48
CA ASN A 400 -34.08 20.28 -0.60
C ASN A 400 -32.86 20.97 0.03
N GLU A 401 -31.87 20.22 0.50
CA GLU A 401 -30.62 20.78 1.04
C GLU A 401 -29.82 21.51 -0.03
N ARG A 402 -29.77 21.00 -1.27
CA ARG A 402 -29.16 21.71 -2.41
C ARG A 402 -29.86 23.04 -2.69
N ARG A 403 -31.19 23.04 -2.77
CA ARG A 403 -31.97 24.28 -2.95
C ARG A 403 -31.75 25.27 -1.81
N ALA A 404 -31.70 24.79 -0.57
CA ALA A 404 -31.43 25.62 0.60
C ALA A 404 -30.00 26.20 0.57
N TYR A 405 -29.02 25.39 0.17
CA TYR A 405 -27.64 25.83 -0.01
C TYR A 405 -27.52 26.90 -1.11
N ASP A 406 -28.16 26.68 -2.27
CA ASP A 406 -28.18 27.66 -3.37
C ASP A 406 -28.84 28.98 -2.93
N ALA A 407 -29.90 28.91 -2.12
CA ALA A 407 -30.55 30.09 -1.55
C ALA A 407 -29.64 30.82 -0.56
N GLN A 408 -28.92 30.09 0.29
CA GLN A 408 -27.92 30.68 1.20
C GLN A 408 -26.78 31.32 0.43
N LEU A 409 -26.22 30.64 -0.57
CA LEU A 409 -25.12 31.17 -1.39
C LEU A 409 -25.52 32.49 -2.07
N LYS A 410 -26.71 32.53 -2.68
CA LYS A 410 -27.28 33.76 -3.25
C LYS A 410 -27.46 34.89 -2.23
N SER A 411 -27.80 34.55 -0.98
CA SER A 411 -27.91 35.56 0.09
C SER A 411 -26.57 36.15 0.53
N PHE A 412 -25.46 35.44 0.27
CA PHE A 412 -24.09 35.92 0.54
C PHE A 412 -23.46 36.65 -0.66
N GLU A 413 -24.08 36.63 -1.84
CA GLU A 413 -23.62 37.36 -3.04
C GLU A 413 -24.09 38.84 -3.09
N ILE A 414 -24.71 39.34 -2.02
CA ILE A 414 -25.18 40.75 -1.88
C ILE A 414 -24.12 41.63 -1.24
#